data_AF-A0A917U4W7-F1
#
_entry.id   AF-A0A917U4W7-F1
#
_cell.length_a   1.000
_cell.length_b   1.000
_cell.length_c   1.000
_cell.angle_alpha   90.00
_cell.angle_beta   90.00
_cell.angle_gamma   90.00
#
_symmetry.space_group_name_H-M   'P 1'
#
loop_
_entity.id
_entity.type
_entity.pdbx_description
1 polymer ?
#
loop_
_entity_poly.entity_id
_entity_poly.type
_entity_poly.pdbx_seq_one_letter_code
_entity_poly.pdbx_strand_id
1 'polypeptide(L)'
;MRQQWVFFQPCGCPFGVLEAVRFPERGAGRALTRSEAWREFYETAAERNTAMDRGVTSELMDHDVYVRDVYPQMLSSAACPHKTAA
;
A
#
# COMPACT_ATOMS: atom_id res chain seq x y z
N MET A 1 10.43 -14.86 -4.31
CA MET A 1 10.56 -13.66 -3.46
C MET A 1 9.16 -13.04 -3.34
N ARG A 2 8.68 -12.80 -2.11
CA ARG A 2 7.34 -12.21 -1.89
C ARG A 2 7.48 -10.69 -2.00
N GLN A 3 6.57 -10.04 -2.69
CA GLN A 3 6.58 -8.59 -2.88
C GLN A 3 5.26 -7.98 -2.43
N GLN A 4 5.29 -6.71 -2.05
CA GLN A 4 4.18 -5.98 -1.48
C GLN A 4 4.09 -4.58 -2.08
N TRP A 5 2.87 -4.15 -2.37
CA TRP A 5 2.57 -2.76 -2.61
C TRP A 5 2.37 -2.07 -1.25
N VAL A 6 3.18 -1.07 -0.97
CA VAL A 6 3.07 -0.24 0.22
C VAL A 6 2.51 1.11 -0.18
N PHE A 7 1.53 1.60 0.59
CA PHE A 7 0.89 2.88 0.36
C PHE A 7 1.35 3.89 1.41
N PHE A 8 1.68 5.09 0.94
CA PHE A 8 2.24 6.17 1.73
C PHE A 8 1.36 7.42 1.66
N GLN A 9 1.18 8.06 2.80
CA GLN A 9 0.61 9.39 2.88
C GLN A 9 1.52 10.40 2.15
N PRO A 10 1.03 11.59 1.80
CA PRO A 10 1.85 12.62 1.13
C PRO A 10 3.08 13.05 1.95
N CYS A 11 3.00 12.91 3.28
CA CYS A 11 4.12 13.15 4.19
C CYS A 11 5.15 12.00 4.24
N GLY A 12 4.96 10.94 3.47
CA GLY A 12 5.84 9.76 3.42
C GLY A 12 5.55 8.69 4.48
N CYS A 13 4.53 8.85 5.32
CA CYS A 13 4.21 7.83 6.33
C CYS A 13 3.47 6.64 5.70
N PRO A 14 3.93 5.39 5.90
CA PRO A 14 3.24 4.22 5.40
C PRO A 14 1.95 3.98 6.19
N PHE A 15 0.87 3.63 5.50
CA PHE A 15 -0.43 3.38 6.14
C PHE A 15 -1.17 2.16 5.59
N GLY A 16 -0.75 1.60 4.47
CA GLY A 16 -1.40 0.45 3.85
C GLY A 16 -0.41 -0.49 3.19
N VAL A 17 -0.78 -1.76 3.11
CA VAL A 17 -0.02 -2.78 2.41
C VAL A 17 -0.98 -3.71 1.66
N LEU A 18 -0.57 -4.14 0.47
CA LEU A 18 -1.27 -5.12 -0.35
C LEU A 18 -0.25 -6.13 -0.89
N GLU A 19 -0.61 -7.42 -0.93
CA GLU A 19 0.23 -8.40 -1.61
C GLU A 19 0.36 -8.08 -3.10
N ALA A 20 1.58 -8.16 -3.65
CA ALA A 20 1.79 -7.85 -5.05
C ALA A 20 1.41 -9.00 -6.00
N VAL A 21 0.95 -10.14 -5.49
CA VAL A 21 0.59 -11.31 -6.29
C VAL A 21 -0.84 -11.73 -5.95
N ARG A 22 -1.69 -11.82 -6.98
CA ARG A 22 -3.01 -12.45 -6.86
C ARG A 22 -2.92 -13.93 -7.18
N PHE A 23 -3.59 -14.75 -6.38
CA PHE A 23 -3.75 -16.18 -6.62
C PHE A 23 -5.21 -16.47 -6.99
N PRO A 24 -5.52 -16.73 -8.27
CA PRO A 24 -6.86 -17.18 -8.65
C PRO A 24 -7.13 -18.57 -8.07
N GLU A 25 -8.41 -18.90 -7.81
CA GLU A 25 -8.83 -20.20 -7.23
C GLU A 25 -8.28 -21.42 -7.98
N ARG A 26 -8.03 -21.27 -9.29
CA ARG A 26 -7.33 -22.23 -10.13
C ARG A 26 -6.35 -21.51 -11.04
N GLY A 27 -5.09 -21.41 -10.64
CA GLY A 27 -4.03 -20.91 -11.50
C GLY A 27 -2.74 -20.54 -10.78
N ALA A 28 -1.74 -20.15 -11.57
CA ALA A 28 -0.50 -19.59 -11.05
C ALA A 28 -0.73 -18.16 -10.54
N GLY A 29 0.02 -17.77 -9.52
CA GLY A 29 0.01 -16.40 -9.01
C GLY A 29 0.42 -15.41 -10.11
N ARG A 30 -0.29 -14.29 -10.20
CA ARG A 30 0.03 -13.21 -11.14
C ARG A 30 0.39 -11.94 -10.38
N ALA A 31 1.51 -11.33 -10.75
CA ALA A 31 1.91 -10.03 -10.24
C ALA A 31 0.91 -8.94 -10.65
N LEU A 32 0.54 -8.10 -9.69
CA LEU A 32 -0.30 -6.92 -9.87
C LEU A 32 0.54 -5.76 -10.41
N THR A 33 0.03 -5.10 -11.44
CA THR A 33 0.53 -3.78 -11.82
C THR A 33 0.18 -2.74 -10.75
N ARG A 34 0.87 -1.59 -10.76
CA ARG A 34 0.57 -0.47 -9.85
C ARG A 34 -0.91 -0.07 -9.93
N SER A 35 -1.45 0.10 -11.13
CA SER A 35 -2.85 0.50 -11.35
C SER A 35 -3.84 -0.53 -10.80
N GLU A 36 -3.53 -1.83 -10.86
CA GLU A 36 -4.36 -2.88 -10.28
C GLU A 36 -4.28 -2.86 -8.75
N ALA A 37 -3.10 -2.68 -8.17
CA ALA A 37 -2.92 -2.54 -6.73
C ALA A 37 -3.74 -1.36 -6.16
N TRP A 38 -3.75 -0.22 -6.86
CA TRP A 38 -4.59 0.92 -6.48
C TRP A 38 -6.10 0.64 -6.60
N ARG A 39 -6.52 -0.17 -7.58
CA ARG A 39 -7.93 -0.58 -7.73
C ARG A 39 -8.35 -1.59 -6.69
N GLU A 40 -7.42 -2.38 -6.19
CA GLU A 40 -7.68 -3.40 -5.18
C GLU A 40 -7.64 -2.84 -3.75
N PHE A 41 -6.78 -1.87 -3.50
CA PHE A 41 -6.65 -1.24 -2.19
C PHE A 41 -7.81 -0.29 -1.85
N TYR A 42 -8.40 0.39 -2.84
CA TYR A 42 -9.55 1.28 -2.66
C TYR A 42 -10.82 0.62 -3.18
N GLU A 43 -11.90 0.67 -2.40
CA GLU A 43 -13.20 0.09 -2.77
C GLU A 43 -13.78 0.77 -4.01
N THR A 44 -13.69 2.10 -4.06
CA THR A 44 -14.28 2.88 -5.15
C THR A 44 -13.24 3.68 -5.94
N ALA A 45 -13.59 3.98 -7.19
CA ALA A 45 -12.79 4.87 -8.03
C ALA A 45 -12.71 6.30 -7.46
N ALA A 46 -13.76 6.76 -6.77
CA ALA A 46 -13.83 8.09 -6.18
C ALA A 46 -12.85 8.26 -5.02
N GLU A 47 -12.75 7.28 -4.12
CA GLU A 47 -11.80 7.28 -3.02
C GLU A 47 -10.36 7.22 -3.53
N ARG A 48 -10.10 6.34 -4.51
CA ARG A 48 -8.78 6.24 -5.16
C ARG A 48 -8.35 7.57 -5.74
N ASN A 49 -9.21 8.21 -6.54
CA ASN A 49 -8.88 9.48 -7.18
C ASN A 49 -8.67 10.58 -6.13
N THR A 50 -9.53 10.65 -5.11
CA THR A 50 -9.37 11.58 -3.99
C THR A 50 -8.03 11.38 -3.26
N ALA A 51 -7.62 10.13 -3.02
CA ALA A 51 -6.34 9.82 -2.40
C ALA A 51 -5.15 10.23 -3.29
N MET A 52 -5.21 9.93 -4.59
CA MET A 52 -4.19 10.35 -5.55
C MET A 52 -4.08 11.88 -5.63
N ASP A 53 -5.20 12.59 -5.70
CA ASP A 53 -5.25 14.06 -5.74
C ASP A 53 -4.70 14.68 -4.45
N ARG A 54 -4.86 14.00 -3.31
CA ARG A 54 -4.25 14.40 -2.03
C ARG A 54 -2.76 14.11 -1.96
N GLY A 55 -2.17 13.41 -2.93
CA GLY A 55 -0.75 13.11 -2.99
C GLY A 55 -0.35 11.77 -2.36
N VAL A 56 -1.29 10.86 -2.14
CA VAL A 56 -0.97 9.49 -1.70
C VAL A 56 -0.16 8.78 -2.79
N THR A 57 0.89 8.08 -2.37
CA THR A 57 1.76 7.33 -3.28
C THR A 57 1.76 5.84 -2.96
N SER A 58 2.33 5.05 -3.87
CA SER A 58 2.52 3.62 -3.65
C SER A 58 3.80 3.15 -4.31
N GLU A 59 4.47 2.20 -3.65
CA GLU A 59 5.74 1.63 -4.09
C GLU A 59 5.69 0.10 -3.95
N LEU A 60 6.33 -0.60 -4.89
CA LEU A 60 6.50 -2.05 -4.84
C LEU A 60 7.81 -2.35 -4.12
N MET A 61 7.74 -3.16 -3.08
CA MET A 61 8.88 -3.50 -2.24
C MET A 61 8.97 -5.01 -2.04
N ASP A 62 10.19 -5.50 -1.87
CA ASP A 62 10.42 -6.87 -1.41
C ASP A 62 9.95 -7.02 0.04
N HIS A 63 9.42 -8.20 0.37
CA HIS A 63 8.85 -8.47 1.68
C HIS A 63 9.84 -8.21 2.83
N ASP A 64 11.10 -8.59 2.64
CA ASP A 64 12.13 -8.42 3.66
C ASP A 64 12.43 -6.94 3.92
N VAL A 65 12.40 -6.10 2.86
CA VAL A 65 12.54 -4.65 2.98
C VAL A 65 11.34 -4.06 3.71
N TYR A 66 10.12 -4.44 3.33
CA TYR A 66 8.92 -3.98 4.02
C TYR A 66 8.94 -4.33 5.51
N VAL A 67 9.21 -5.58 5.87
CA VAL A 67 9.20 -6.05 7.26
C VAL A 67 10.27 -5.34 8.09
N ARG A 68 11.47 -5.15 7.54
CA ARG A 68 12.58 -4.51 8.24
C ARG A 68 12.40 -3.00 8.39
N ASP A 69 12.03 -2.32 7.30
CA ASP A 69 12.17 -0.86 7.22
C ASP A 69 10.83 -0.13 7.36
N VAL A 70 9.73 -0.70 6.86
CA VAL A 70 8.45 0.00 6.71
C VAL A 70 7.44 -0.42 7.76
N TYR A 71 7.31 -1.72 8.03
CA TYR A 71 6.33 -2.25 8.98
C TYR A 71 6.50 -1.65 10.39
N PRO A 72 7.73 -1.48 10.94
CA PRO A 72 7.90 -0.80 12.23
C PRO A 72 7.37 0.63 12.22
N GLN A 73 7.57 1.39 11.13
CA GLN A 73 7.05 2.75 10.99
C GLN A 73 5.52 2.79 10.90
N MET A 74 4.93 1.79 10.23
CA MET A 74 3.48 1.64 10.14
C MET A 74 2.86 1.38 11.53
N LEU A 75 3.58 0.68 12.42
CA LEU A 75 3.18 0.45 13.82
C LEU A 75 3.46 1.65 14.74
N SER A 76 4.59 2.34 14.54
CA SER A 76 5.10 3.37 15.47
C SER A 76 4.65 4.80 15.15
N SER A 77 3.74 4.99 14.19
CA SER A 77 3.40 6.29 13.58
C SER A 77 2.52 7.21 14.44
N ALA A 78 2.86 7.34 15.72
CA ALA A 78 2.28 8.31 16.65
C ALA A 78 2.54 9.79 16.26
N ALA A 79 3.44 10.05 15.30
CA ALA A 79 3.83 11.41 14.87
C ALA A 79 3.26 11.82 13.50
N CYS A 80 2.49 10.97 12.82
CA CYS A 80 1.93 11.33 11.51
C CYS A 80 0.64 12.16 11.71
N PRO A 81 0.57 13.41 11.19
CA PRO A 81 -0.64 14.22 11.30
C PRO A 81 -1.87 13.59 10.60
N HIS A 82 -1.66 12.61 9.71
CA HIS A 82 -2.71 11.85 9.04
C HIS A 82 -3.22 10.62 9.81
N LYS A 83 -2.58 10.26 10.94
CA LYS A 83 -3.12 9.27 11.89
C LYS A 83 -3.86 9.92 13.06
N THR A 84 -3.69 11.23 13.25
CA THR A 84 -4.40 12.00 14.29
C THR A 84 -5.71 12.57 13.74
N ALA A 85 -6.66 11.69 13.49
CA ALA A 85 -8.08 12.04 13.41
C ALA A 85 -8.88 10.76 13.76
N ALA A 86 -9.12 10.57 15.06
CA ALA A 86 -10.20 9.75 15.56
C ALA A 86 -11.50 10.55 15.52
#